data_AF-A0A9J5WAI0-F1
#
_entry.id   AF-A0A9J5WAI0-F1
#
_cell.length_a   1.000
_cell.length_b   1.000
_cell.length_c   1.000
_cell.angle_alpha   90.00
_cell.angle_beta   90.00
_cell.angle_gamma   90.00
#
_symmetry.space_group_name_H-M   'P 1'
#
loop_
_entity.id
_entity.type
_entity.pdbx_description
1 polymer ?
#
loop_
_entity_poly.entity_id
_entity_poly.type
_entity_poly.pdbx_seq_one_letter_code
_entity_poly.pdbx_strand_id
1 'polypeptide(L)'
;MFNLHKALFVACPNDRRRFFPNSSSFYHLYVDLLHLEYFTFCGRMIVVALMHKVHIGVVFDRVFFLQLAGEKISLEDIRDADPTLYSSCKQILEMDPETLGSIKIVELCPNGKDIVVNSKNRKKYVNLLIQHHFVPSIASQIAHFSQCFSDITISSIKTFLFQSLYLKDLDKMLDGVKVLFLSKIGKHIQNTMDTKKMIIKYPDS
;
A
#
# COMPACT_ATOMS: atom_id res chain seq x y z
N MET A 1 17.58 2.21 -7.65
CA MET A 1 16.12 1.97 -7.54
C MET A 1 15.46 2.98 -6.60
N PHE A 2 15.82 3.00 -5.32
CA PHE A 2 15.22 3.92 -4.33
C PHE A 2 15.91 5.28 -4.19
N ASN A 3 16.97 5.52 -4.96
CA ASN A 3 17.48 6.86 -5.18
C ASN A 3 18.07 6.98 -6.59
N LEU A 4 17.40 7.75 -7.45
CA LEU A 4 17.97 8.59 -8.50
C LEU A 4 16.84 9.55 -8.93
N HIS A 5 16.82 10.77 -8.38
CA HIS A 5 15.92 11.88 -8.74
C HIS A 5 14.40 11.72 -8.48
N LYS A 6 13.98 11.02 -7.42
CA LYS A 6 12.55 10.91 -6.99
C LYS A 6 11.57 10.38 -8.06
N ALA A 7 12.04 9.77 -9.14
CA ALA A 7 11.19 9.45 -10.28
C ALA A 7 10.14 8.37 -9.96
N LEU A 8 10.54 7.24 -9.36
CA LEU A 8 9.63 6.10 -9.15
C LEU A 8 9.08 6.03 -7.72
N PHE A 9 9.92 6.25 -6.73
CA PHE A 9 9.53 6.19 -5.32
C PHE A 9 9.96 7.48 -4.62
N VAL A 10 9.14 7.90 -3.66
CA VAL A 10 9.41 9.03 -2.77
C VAL A 10 9.53 8.51 -1.34
N ALA A 11 10.44 9.12 -0.58
CA ALA A 11 10.58 8.82 0.83
C ALA A 11 9.49 9.57 1.62
N CYS A 12 8.98 8.95 2.68
CA CYS A 12 8.13 9.62 3.66
C CYS A 12 8.86 10.83 4.25
N PRO A 13 8.20 12.00 4.42
CA PRO A 13 8.84 13.20 4.97
C PRO A 13 9.54 12.97 6.32
N ASN A 14 8.94 12.12 7.17
CA ASN A 14 9.41 11.86 8.53
C ASN A 14 10.28 10.60 8.69
N ASP A 15 10.34 9.72 7.67
CA ASP A 15 11.15 8.50 7.69
C ASP A 15 11.77 8.26 6.32
N ARG A 16 13.06 8.61 6.20
CA ARG A 16 13.81 8.49 4.94
C ARG A 16 14.09 7.05 4.50
N ARG A 17 13.79 6.05 5.34
CA ARG A 17 13.90 4.63 4.98
C ARG A 17 12.58 4.08 4.45
N ARG A 18 11.45 4.77 4.66
CA ARG A 18 10.12 4.38 4.16
C ARG A 18 9.83 5.02 2.83
N PHE A 19 9.45 4.20 1.86
CA PHE A 19 9.15 4.63 0.51
C PHE A 19 7.76 4.18 0.05
N PHE A 20 7.13 5.04 -0.74
CA PHE A 20 5.91 4.74 -1.49
C PHE A 20 6.04 5.17 -2.95
N PRO A 21 5.24 4.59 -3.87
CA PRO A 21 5.26 4.98 -5.28
C PRO A 21 4.98 6.47 -5.46
N ASN A 22 5.76 7.13 -6.31
CA ASN A 22 5.49 8.49 -6.72
C ASN A 22 4.29 8.50 -7.69
N SER A 23 3.17 9.10 -7.29
CA SER A 23 1.99 9.26 -8.16
C SER A 23 2.30 10.06 -9.41
N SER A 24 3.26 10.98 -9.36
CA SER A 24 3.75 11.78 -10.48
C SER A 24 4.90 11.13 -11.24
N SER A 25 5.18 9.83 -11.03
CA SER A 25 6.27 9.11 -11.69
C SER A 25 6.24 9.19 -13.22
N PHE A 26 5.04 9.27 -13.79
CA PHE A 26 4.80 9.47 -15.22
C PHE A 26 5.49 10.72 -15.80
N TYR A 27 5.54 11.83 -15.04
CA TYR A 27 6.04 13.12 -15.54
C TYR A 27 7.56 13.30 -15.39
N HIS A 28 8.25 12.44 -14.66
CA HIS A 28 9.66 12.62 -14.29
C HIS A 28 10.65 11.82 -15.13
N LEU A 29 10.22 10.76 -15.78
CA LEU A 29 11.07 10.01 -16.70
C LEU A 29 10.97 10.67 -18.07
N TYR A 30 12.11 11.02 -18.67
CA TYR A 30 12.24 11.37 -20.10
C TYR A 30 11.83 10.21 -21.05
N VAL A 31 11.21 9.16 -20.50
CA VAL A 31 10.64 8.01 -21.18
C VAL A 31 9.34 7.66 -20.46
N ASP A 32 8.30 8.43 -20.79
CA ASP A 32 6.87 8.24 -20.46
C ASP A 32 6.47 6.73 -20.52
N LEU A 33 6.97 6.00 -21.52
CA LEU A 33 6.56 4.63 -21.82
C LEU A 33 7.03 3.53 -20.86
N LEU A 34 8.10 3.74 -20.07
CA LEU A 34 8.75 2.63 -19.34
C LEU A 34 8.54 2.67 -17.82
N HIS A 35 7.93 3.71 -17.25
CA HIS A 35 7.86 3.86 -15.79
C HIS A 35 7.16 2.66 -15.11
N LEU A 36 6.14 2.10 -15.75
CA LEU A 36 5.41 0.92 -15.26
C LEU A 36 6.26 -0.35 -15.32
N GLU A 37 7.06 -0.54 -16.38
CA GLU A 37 7.98 -1.67 -16.48
C GLU A 37 9.05 -1.64 -15.39
N TYR A 38 9.51 -0.44 -15.01
CA TYR A 38 10.38 -0.29 -13.85
C TYR A 38 9.71 -0.74 -12.57
N PHE A 39 8.42 -0.44 -12.35
CA PHE A 39 7.69 -0.99 -11.19
C PHE A 39 7.64 -2.52 -11.22
N THR A 40 7.39 -3.14 -12.38
CA THR A 40 7.47 -4.60 -12.55
C THR A 40 8.86 -5.15 -12.20
N PHE A 41 9.92 -4.48 -12.66
CA PHE A 41 11.29 -4.85 -12.32
C PHE A 41 11.57 -4.72 -10.82
N CYS A 42 11.13 -3.62 -10.19
CA CYS A 42 11.26 -3.39 -8.75
C CYS A 42 10.59 -4.51 -7.94
N GLY A 43 9.36 -4.89 -8.30
CA GLY A 43 8.63 -5.98 -7.65
C GLY A 43 9.41 -7.30 -7.69
N ARG A 44 9.93 -7.67 -8.87
CA ARG A 44 10.77 -8.86 -9.04
C ARG A 44 12.04 -8.80 -8.19
N MET A 45 12.73 -7.66 -8.17
CA MET A 45 13.94 -7.48 -7.35
C MET A 45 13.65 -7.67 -5.86
N ILE A 46 12.53 -7.14 -5.35
CA ILE A 46 12.14 -7.31 -3.95
C ILE A 46 11.89 -8.79 -3.63
N VAL A 47 11.16 -9.52 -4.49
CA VAL A 47 10.91 -10.96 -4.28
C VAL A 47 12.21 -11.75 -4.26
N VAL A 48 13.11 -11.50 -5.22
CA VAL A 48 14.42 -12.16 -5.27
C VAL A 48 15.25 -11.84 -4.04
N ALA A 49 15.32 -10.57 -3.65
CA ALA A 49 16.05 -10.15 -2.45
C ALA A 49 15.49 -10.81 -1.18
N LEU A 50 14.18 -10.90 -1.05
CA LEU A 50 13.51 -11.60 0.03
C LEU A 50 13.85 -13.11 0.04
N MET A 51 13.79 -13.78 -1.11
CA MET A 51 14.14 -15.20 -1.26
C MET A 51 15.60 -15.49 -0.89
N HIS A 52 16.52 -14.62 -1.31
CA HIS A 52 17.95 -14.76 -1.08
C HIS A 52 18.44 -14.08 0.21
N LYS A 53 17.53 -13.47 0.99
CA LYS A 53 17.83 -12.79 2.26
C LYS A 53 18.84 -11.64 2.10
N VAL A 54 18.73 -10.93 0.98
CA VAL A 54 19.55 -9.76 0.68
C VAL A 54 18.97 -8.55 1.41
N HIS A 55 19.82 -7.83 2.14
CA HIS A 55 19.45 -6.58 2.80
C HIS A 55 19.18 -5.50 1.76
N ILE A 56 17.96 -4.94 1.75
CA ILE A 56 17.53 -3.93 0.76
C ILE A 56 17.80 -2.51 1.28
N GLY A 57 17.88 -2.31 2.60
CA GLY A 57 18.20 -1.03 3.24
C GLY A 57 17.06 -0.02 3.29
N VAL A 58 15.96 -0.29 2.59
CA VAL A 58 14.71 0.48 2.63
C VAL A 58 13.52 -0.42 2.90
N VAL A 59 12.45 0.20 3.39
CA VAL A 59 11.19 -0.46 3.75
C VAL A 59 10.01 0.23 3.08
N PHE A 60 8.87 -0.44 3.05
CA PHE A 60 7.64 0.15 2.50
C PHE A 60 6.98 1.07 3.51
N ASP A 61 6.42 2.15 2.99
CA ASP A 61 5.42 2.92 3.69
C ASP A 61 4.16 2.07 3.98
N ARG A 62 3.43 2.48 5.01
CA ARG A 62 2.22 1.83 5.48
C ARG A 62 1.08 1.88 4.46
N VAL A 63 0.89 2.98 3.74
CA VAL A 63 -0.14 3.08 2.70
C VAL A 63 0.19 2.13 1.56
N PHE A 64 1.44 2.15 1.09
CA PHE A 64 1.90 1.26 0.03
C PHE A 64 1.72 -0.23 0.40
N PHE A 65 2.10 -0.61 1.63
CA PHE A 65 1.91 -1.96 2.14
C PHE A 65 0.43 -2.40 2.13
N LEU A 66 -0.48 -1.55 2.62
CA LEU A 66 -1.91 -1.88 2.62
C LEU A 66 -2.49 -2.02 1.21
N GLN A 67 -2.05 -1.18 0.27
CA GLN A 67 -2.51 -1.30 -1.12
C GLN A 67 -2.06 -2.60 -1.78
N LEU A 68 -0.84 -3.07 -1.47
CA LEU A 68 -0.37 -4.40 -1.89
C LEU A 68 -1.18 -5.54 -1.25
N ALA A 69 -1.64 -5.34 -0.01
CA ALA A 69 -2.50 -6.27 0.72
C ALA A 69 -3.95 -6.31 0.22
N GLY A 70 -4.40 -5.26 -0.48
CA GLY A 70 -5.81 -5.06 -0.83
C GLY A 70 -6.65 -4.53 0.34
N GLU A 71 -6.01 -3.95 1.34
CA GLU A 71 -6.64 -3.43 2.56
C GLU A 71 -7.04 -1.95 2.42
N LYS A 72 -8.06 -1.54 3.18
CA LYS A 72 -8.54 -0.15 3.17
C LYS A 72 -7.61 0.75 4.00
N ILE A 73 -7.31 1.92 3.44
CA ILE A 73 -6.50 2.96 4.07
C ILE A 73 -7.34 3.78 5.06
N SER A 74 -6.87 3.89 6.30
CA SER A 74 -7.45 4.74 7.36
C SER A 74 -6.72 6.08 7.50
N LEU A 75 -7.29 7.02 8.25
CA LEU A 75 -6.65 8.30 8.55
C LEU A 75 -5.28 8.12 9.22
N GLU A 76 -5.14 7.18 10.15
CA GLU A 76 -3.88 7.00 10.86
C GLU A 76 -2.77 6.43 9.97
N ASP A 77 -3.14 5.88 8.82
CA ASP A 77 -2.24 5.20 7.90
C ASP A 77 -1.49 6.20 7.02
N ILE A 78 -2.12 7.36 6.76
CA ILE A 78 -1.59 8.39 5.87
C ILE A 78 -0.68 9.38 6.60
N ARG A 79 -0.55 9.26 7.93
CA ARG A 79 0.19 10.20 8.77
C ARG A 79 1.62 10.45 8.27
N ASP A 80 2.30 9.39 7.87
CA ASP A 80 3.70 9.47 7.42
C ASP A 80 3.82 9.66 5.90
N ALA A 81 2.80 9.28 5.13
CA ALA A 81 2.78 9.43 3.67
C ALA A 81 2.44 10.87 3.25
N ASP A 82 1.43 11.47 3.90
CA ASP A 82 1.03 12.87 3.69
C ASP A 82 0.62 13.53 5.04
N PRO A 83 1.61 14.07 5.79
CA PRO A 83 1.35 14.75 7.05
C PRO A 83 0.41 15.95 6.92
N THR A 84 0.42 16.63 5.77
CA THR A 84 -0.41 17.81 5.51
C THR A 84 -1.87 17.41 5.42
N LEU A 85 -2.19 16.43 4.55
CA LEU A 85 -3.54 15.90 4.41
C LEU A 85 -4.02 15.25 5.71
N TYR A 86 -3.15 14.57 6.45
CA TYR A 86 -3.45 14.03 7.77
C TYR A 86 -3.92 15.12 8.74
N SER A 87 -3.16 16.21 8.86
CA SER A 87 -3.51 17.34 9.72
C SER A 87 -4.83 18.00 9.30
N SER A 88 -5.05 18.23 8.00
CA SER A 88 -6.31 18.78 7.50
C SER A 88 -7.51 17.87 7.81
N CYS A 89 -7.36 16.56 7.62
CA CYS A 89 -8.41 15.59 7.96
C CYS A 89 -8.71 15.57 9.46
N LYS A 90 -7.69 15.62 10.32
CA LYS A 90 -7.88 15.71 11.77
C LYS A 90 -8.63 16.96 12.18
N GLN A 91 -8.26 18.11 11.62
CA GLN A 91 -8.97 19.37 11.88
C GLN A 91 -10.45 19.24 11.54
N ILE A 92 -10.81 18.65 10.39
CA ILE A 92 -12.22 18.44 10.02
C ILE A 92 -12.96 17.54 11.04
N LEU A 93 -12.29 16.51 11.58
CA LEU A 93 -12.88 15.60 12.56
C LEU A 93 -13.02 16.21 13.97
N GLU A 94 -12.14 17.14 14.33
CA GLU A 94 -12.08 17.75 15.66
C GLU A 94 -12.84 19.07 15.73
N MET A 95 -13.08 19.73 14.59
CA MET A 95 -13.75 21.02 14.50
C MET A 95 -15.17 21.01 15.07
N ASP A 96 -15.56 22.11 15.71
CA ASP A 96 -16.87 22.23 16.36
C ASP A 96 -18.02 22.10 15.35
N PRO A 97 -19.11 21.39 15.70
CA PRO A 97 -20.26 21.20 14.81
C PRO A 97 -20.85 22.50 14.24
N GLU A 98 -20.79 23.59 15.00
CA GLU A 98 -21.31 24.91 14.64
C GLU A 98 -20.50 25.60 13.53
N THR A 99 -19.20 25.27 13.40
CA THR A 99 -18.30 25.87 12.40
C THR A 99 -18.20 25.05 11.11
N LEU A 100 -18.72 23.81 11.07
CA LEU A 100 -18.67 22.94 9.90
C LEU A 100 -19.55 23.39 8.72
N GLY A 101 -20.64 24.11 9.00
CA GLY A 101 -21.65 24.48 8.00
C GLY A 101 -21.19 25.43 6.88
N SER A 102 -19.94 25.89 6.90
CA SER A 102 -19.38 26.88 5.96
C SER A 102 -18.18 26.39 5.14
N ILE A 103 -17.77 25.12 5.24
CA ILE A 103 -16.68 24.57 4.43
C ILE A 103 -17.17 24.27 2.99
N LYS A 104 -16.65 25.00 2.00
CA LYS A 104 -16.92 24.79 0.55
C LYS A 104 -16.28 23.51 0.00
N ILE A 105 -16.95 22.94 -1.00
CA ILE A 105 -16.93 21.52 -1.39
C ILE A 105 -15.93 21.21 -2.53
N VAL A 106 -15.33 20.01 -2.47
CA VAL A 106 -14.72 19.28 -3.60
C VAL A 106 -15.57 18.02 -3.83
N GLU A 107 -15.93 17.74 -5.09
CA GLU A 107 -16.76 16.58 -5.46
C GLU A 107 -15.98 15.27 -5.32
N LEU A 108 -16.32 14.44 -4.32
CA LEU A 108 -15.65 13.15 -4.05
C LEU A 108 -16.52 11.93 -4.42
N CYS A 109 -17.78 12.15 -4.80
CA CYS A 109 -18.75 11.14 -5.24
C CYS A 109 -19.77 11.78 -6.20
N PRO A 110 -20.48 11.00 -7.05
CA PRO A 110 -21.53 11.54 -7.91
C PRO A 110 -22.57 12.33 -7.09
N ASN A 111 -22.89 13.56 -7.53
CA ASN A 111 -23.77 14.51 -6.83
C ASN A 111 -23.24 15.01 -5.47
N GLY A 112 -21.93 14.87 -5.22
CA GLY A 112 -21.31 15.29 -3.95
C GLY A 112 -21.14 16.80 -3.79
N LYS A 113 -21.26 17.57 -4.89
CA LYS A 113 -21.12 19.04 -4.91
C LYS A 113 -22.13 19.78 -4.05
N ASP A 114 -23.26 19.17 -3.73
CA ASP A 114 -24.37 19.79 -3.01
C ASP A 114 -24.47 19.33 -1.54
N ILE A 115 -23.56 18.45 -1.08
CA ILE A 115 -23.60 17.91 0.28
C ILE A 115 -22.62 18.67 1.17
N VAL A 116 -23.16 19.53 2.04
CA VAL A 116 -22.37 20.25 3.06
C VAL A 116 -21.83 19.26 4.10
N VAL A 117 -20.54 19.38 4.42
CA VAL A 117 -19.92 18.59 5.49
C VAL A 117 -20.45 19.09 6.84
N ASN A 118 -20.94 18.19 7.66
CA ASN A 118 -21.49 18.46 8.98
C ASN A 118 -21.03 17.39 9.99
N SER A 119 -21.38 17.58 11.26
CA SER A 119 -20.97 16.68 12.35
C SER A 119 -21.35 15.22 12.11
N LYS A 120 -22.46 14.95 11.41
CA LYS A 120 -22.96 13.60 11.13
C LYS A 120 -22.22 12.92 9.97
N ASN A 121 -21.77 13.67 8.96
CA ASN A 121 -21.17 13.10 7.74
C ASN A 121 -19.64 13.27 7.64
N ARG A 122 -19.00 14.09 8.50
CA ARG A 122 -17.55 14.40 8.44
C ARG A 122 -16.63 13.19 8.41
N LYS A 123 -16.96 12.12 9.18
CA LYS A 123 -16.16 10.88 9.19
C LYS A 123 -16.21 10.17 7.83
N LYS A 124 -17.39 10.15 7.21
CA LYS A 124 -17.57 9.58 5.86
C LYS A 124 -16.84 10.43 4.81
N TYR A 125 -16.93 11.75 4.92
CA TYR A 125 -16.20 12.69 4.07
C TYR A 125 -14.69 12.46 4.12
N VAL A 126 -14.09 12.43 5.31
CA VAL A 126 -12.65 12.20 5.49
C VAL A 126 -12.22 10.85 4.91
N ASN A 127 -13.00 9.79 5.16
CA ASN A 127 -12.71 8.47 4.57
C ASN A 127 -12.73 8.52 3.03
N LEU A 128 -13.73 9.17 2.42
CA LEU A 128 -13.80 9.31 0.96
C LEU A 128 -12.64 10.12 0.41
N LEU A 129 -12.25 11.20 1.09
CA LEU A 129 -11.12 12.04 0.70
C LEU A 129 -9.82 11.23 0.68
N ILE A 130 -9.57 10.43 1.72
CA ILE A 130 -8.40 9.54 1.79
C ILE A 130 -8.42 8.51 0.66
N GLN A 131 -9.55 7.82 0.46
CA GLN A 131 -9.64 6.80 -0.60
C GLN A 131 -9.43 7.43 -1.99
N HIS A 132 -10.04 8.58 -2.24
CA HIS A 132 -9.89 9.29 -3.50
C HIS A 132 -8.46 9.77 -3.76
N HIS A 133 -7.74 10.18 -2.72
CA HIS A 133 -6.37 10.68 -2.86
C HIS A 133 -5.34 9.56 -3.10
N PHE A 134 -5.42 8.46 -2.35
CA PHE A 134 -4.38 7.43 -2.35
C PHE A 134 -4.64 6.24 -3.27
N VAL A 135 -5.90 5.86 -3.49
CA VAL A 135 -6.20 4.61 -4.23
C VAL A 135 -5.97 4.76 -5.73
N PRO A 136 -6.56 5.74 -6.44
CA PRO A 136 -6.40 5.86 -7.88
C PRO A 136 -4.99 6.33 -8.29
N SER A 137 -4.35 7.15 -7.45
CA SER A 137 -3.12 7.87 -7.79
C SER A 137 -1.91 6.98 -8.05
N ILE A 138 -1.92 5.74 -7.55
CA ILE A 138 -0.83 4.77 -7.76
C ILE A 138 -1.32 3.39 -8.23
N ALA A 139 -2.58 3.25 -8.63
CA ALA A 139 -3.18 1.95 -8.95
C ALA A 139 -2.41 1.18 -10.04
N SER A 140 -1.98 1.87 -11.11
CA SER A 140 -1.21 1.26 -12.20
C SER A 140 0.17 0.80 -11.72
N GLN A 141 0.83 1.59 -10.87
CA GLN A 141 2.13 1.27 -10.27
C GLN A 141 2.02 0.04 -9.36
N ILE A 142 0.97 -0.04 -8.53
CA ILE A 142 0.67 -1.23 -7.71
C ILE A 142 0.47 -2.47 -8.56
N ALA A 143 -0.32 -2.36 -9.65
CA ALA A 143 -0.61 -3.48 -10.53
C ALA A 143 0.66 -4.05 -11.17
N HIS A 144 1.54 -3.18 -11.70
CA HIS A 144 2.81 -3.58 -12.31
C HIS A 144 3.80 -4.12 -11.29
N PHE A 145 3.96 -3.43 -10.15
CA PHE A 145 4.79 -3.91 -9.05
C PHE A 145 4.35 -5.30 -8.57
N SER A 146 3.04 -5.54 -8.53
CA SER A 146 2.48 -6.81 -8.06
C SER A 146 2.40 -7.89 -9.13
N GLN A 147 2.73 -7.59 -10.39
CA GLN A 147 2.60 -8.52 -11.50
C GLN A 147 3.49 -9.76 -11.34
N CYS A 148 4.62 -9.64 -10.63
CA CYS A 148 5.49 -10.78 -10.34
C CYS A 148 4.82 -11.86 -9.49
N PHE A 149 3.74 -11.53 -8.77
CA PHE A 149 3.01 -12.47 -7.93
C PHE A 149 1.97 -13.32 -8.66
N SER A 150 1.87 -13.23 -10.00
CA SER A 150 0.90 -14.00 -10.78
C SER A 150 1.26 -15.49 -10.95
N ASP A 151 2.54 -15.86 -10.80
CA ASP A 151 2.97 -17.27 -10.73
C ASP A 151 2.48 -17.91 -9.42
N ILE A 152 1.98 -19.15 -9.47
CA ILE A 152 1.46 -19.89 -8.31
C ILE A 152 2.44 -19.90 -7.11
N THR A 153 3.73 -20.07 -7.39
CA THR A 153 4.77 -20.10 -6.35
C THR A 153 4.89 -18.74 -5.67
N ILE A 154 4.78 -17.67 -6.45
CA ILE A 154 4.95 -16.30 -6.00
C ILE A 154 3.63 -15.74 -5.41
N SER A 155 2.47 -16.25 -5.84
CA SER A 155 1.15 -15.93 -5.28
C SER A 155 1.05 -16.35 -3.81
N SER A 156 1.58 -17.53 -3.46
CA SER A 156 1.67 -17.97 -2.05
C SER A 156 2.56 -17.04 -1.22
N ILE A 157 3.62 -16.51 -1.82
CA ILE A 157 4.49 -15.49 -1.20
C ILE A 157 3.72 -14.18 -1.03
N LYS A 158 2.91 -13.75 -2.00
CA LYS A 158 2.06 -12.55 -1.89
C LYS A 158 1.10 -12.63 -0.70
N THR A 159 0.34 -13.71 -0.62
CA THR A 159 -0.60 -13.95 0.49
C THR A 159 0.13 -13.92 1.82
N PHE A 160 1.29 -14.56 1.90
CA PHE A 160 2.09 -14.50 3.11
C PHE A 160 2.58 -13.08 3.43
N LEU A 161 3.19 -12.38 2.46
CA LEU A 161 3.81 -11.06 2.65
C LEU A 161 2.81 -9.97 3.01
N PHE A 162 1.63 -9.97 2.40
CA PHE A 162 0.72 -8.83 2.49
C PHE A 162 -0.59 -9.17 3.20
N GLN A 163 -0.97 -10.44 3.32
CA GLN A 163 -2.22 -10.83 4.00
C GLN A 163 -1.99 -11.54 5.33
N SER A 164 -0.80 -12.10 5.57
CA SER A 164 -0.49 -12.85 6.81
C SER A 164 0.54 -12.17 7.70
N LEU A 165 1.33 -11.24 7.16
CA LEU A 165 2.38 -10.54 7.91
C LEU A 165 1.93 -9.15 8.33
N TYR A 166 2.38 -8.76 9.51
CA TYR A 166 2.34 -7.36 9.92
C TYR A 166 3.45 -6.58 9.22
N LEU A 167 3.23 -5.30 8.94
CA LEU A 167 4.23 -4.40 8.33
C LEU A 167 5.59 -4.47 9.04
N LYS A 168 5.62 -4.50 10.38
CA LYS A 168 6.86 -4.60 11.17
C LYS A 168 7.64 -5.90 10.92
N ASP A 169 6.95 -6.98 10.58
CA ASP A 169 7.62 -8.24 10.24
C ASP A 169 8.19 -8.18 8.82
N LEU A 170 7.47 -7.55 7.88
CA LEU A 170 7.99 -7.28 6.54
C LEU A 170 9.24 -6.38 6.60
N ASP A 171 9.22 -5.32 7.40
CA ASP A 171 10.38 -4.43 7.61
C ASP A 171 11.63 -5.23 8.03
N LYS A 172 11.49 -6.14 9.00
CA LYS A 172 12.59 -7.02 9.45
C LYS A 172 13.09 -7.94 8.34
N MET A 173 12.19 -8.41 7.47
CA MET A 173 12.56 -9.26 6.34
C MET A 173 13.33 -8.47 5.27
N LEU A 174 12.92 -7.23 4.99
CA LEU A 174 13.63 -6.33 4.07
C LEU A 174 14.99 -5.87 4.63
N ASP A 175 15.10 -5.79 5.97
CA ASP A 175 16.36 -5.57 6.68
C ASP A 175 17.25 -6.84 6.74
N GLY A 176 16.83 -7.98 6.19
CA GLY A 176 17.65 -9.19 6.13
C GLY A 176 17.77 -9.97 7.45
N VAL A 177 16.86 -9.75 8.41
CA VAL A 177 16.91 -10.43 9.72
C VAL A 177 16.58 -11.93 9.56
N LYS A 178 17.59 -12.76 9.86
CA LYS A 178 17.70 -14.21 9.55
C LYS A 178 16.55 -15.13 10.00
N VAL A 179 15.76 -14.75 11.00
CA VAL A 179 14.98 -15.72 11.81
C VAL A 179 13.55 -15.98 11.30
N LEU A 180 12.98 -15.09 10.49
CA LEU A 180 11.53 -15.10 10.25
C LEU A 180 11.09 -15.63 8.87
N PHE A 181 11.95 -15.59 7.85
CA PHE A 181 11.53 -15.78 6.45
C PHE A 181 11.11 -17.21 6.12
N LEU A 182 12.04 -18.18 6.19
CA LEU A 182 11.79 -19.55 5.72
C LEU A 182 10.90 -20.38 6.66
N SER A 183 11.02 -20.16 7.97
CA SER A 183 10.23 -20.91 8.96
C SER A 183 8.74 -20.55 8.91
N LYS A 184 8.40 -19.28 8.68
CA LYS A 184 7.01 -18.83 8.54
C LYS A 184 6.46 -19.09 7.13
N ILE A 185 7.23 -18.84 6.06
CA ILE A 185 6.79 -19.11 4.68
C ILE A 185 6.62 -20.61 4.45
N GLY A 186 7.60 -21.43 4.86
CA GLY A 186 7.54 -22.88 4.69
C GLY A 186 6.31 -23.49 5.37
N LYS A 187 6.01 -23.06 6.60
CA LYS A 187 4.78 -23.45 7.31
C LYS A 187 3.52 -22.96 6.61
N HIS A 188 3.50 -21.72 6.11
CA HIS A 188 2.32 -21.17 5.42
C HIS A 188 2.05 -21.91 4.12
N ILE A 189 3.07 -22.10 3.28
CA ILE A 189 2.97 -22.85 2.01
C ILE A 189 2.51 -24.28 2.28
N GLN A 190 3.10 -24.97 3.26
CA GLN A 190 2.71 -26.34 3.62
C GLN A 190 1.23 -26.40 4.04
N ASN A 191 0.80 -25.49 4.92
CA ASN A 191 -0.60 -25.41 5.34
C ASN A 191 -1.55 -25.16 4.16
N THR A 192 -1.23 -24.24 3.25
CA THR A 192 -2.04 -23.98 2.06
C THR A 192 -2.16 -25.20 1.14
N MET A 193 -1.07 -25.96 0.96
CA MET A 193 -1.09 -27.22 0.19
C MET A 193 -1.96 -28.29 0.88
N ASP A 194 -1.88 -28.40 2.19
CA ASP A 194 -2.63 -29.41 2.96
C ASP A 194 -4.14 -29.08 3.02
N THR A 195 -4.51 -27.80 3.15
CA THR A 195 -5.92 -27.36 3.06
C THR A 195 -6.50 -27.65 1.68
N LYS A 196 -5.76 -27.41 0.60
CA LYS A 196 -6.22 -27.74 -0.76
C LYS A 196 -6.35 -29.25 -0.98
N LYS A 197 -5.45 -30.07 -0.45
CA LYS A 197 -5.59 -31.54 -0.48
C LYS A 197 -6.84 -32.03 0.26
N MET A 198 -7.22 -31.38 1.35
CA MET A 198 -8.48 -31.68 2.05
C MET A 198 -9.71 -31.29 1.24
N ILE A 199 -9.73 -30.10 0.62
CA ILE A 199 -10.85 -29.63 -0.22
C ILE A 199 -11.01 -30.53 -1.46
N ILE A 200 -9.92 -30.98 -2.08
CA ILE A 200 -9.97 -31.90 -3.23
C ILE A 200 -10.46 -33.30 -2.80
N LYS A 201 -10.20 -33.73 -1.56
CA LYS A 201 -10.69 -35.01 -1.03
C LYS A 201 -12.16 -34.98 -0.63
N TYR A 202 -12.71 -33.80 -0.33
CA TYR A 202 -14.11 -33.62 0.09
C TYR A 202 -14.70 -32.40 -0.61
N PRO A 203 -15.08 -32.54 -1.90
CA PRO A 203 -15.48 -31.39 -2.71
C PRO A 203 -16.77 -30.73 -2.25
N ASP A 204 -17.72 -31.51 -1.74
CA ASP A 204 -18.96 -31.06 -1.11
C ASP A 204 -19.53 -32.23 -0.29
N SER A 205 -19.88 -31.97 0.97
CA SER A 205 -20.72 -32.79 1.84
C SER A 205 -21.73 -31.89 2.53
#